data_AF-A0A6G2DW36-F1
#
_entry.id   AF-A0A6G2DW36-F1
#
_cell.length_a   1.000
_cell.length_b   1.000
_cell.length_c   1.000
_cell.angle_alpha   90.00
_cell.angle_beta   90.00
_cell.angle_gamma   90.00
#
_symmetry.space_group_name_H-M   'P 1'
#
loop_
_entity.id
_entity.type
_entity.pdbx_description
1 polymer ?
#
loop_
_entity_poly.entity_id
_entity_poly.type
_entity_poly.pdbx_seq_one_letter_code
_entity_poly.pdbx_strand_id
1 'polypeptide(L)'
;MYRKVIALGADIHYLDKVETVIKSVSVHNHEVKFYVFNDDLPSEWFLLMRNRLKVIGSEIINVKKADHNLRDFHLPNAILSYATFFRYFIADEVLEDRVLYLDSDIIVNANLDELFFLDLQGYAIAAVQDFDQDGWLTTFNSGMLL
;
A
#
# COMPACT_ATOMS: atom_id res chain seq x y z
N MET A 1 -20.37 -6.75 4.72
CA MET A 1 -19.25 -7.59 5.18
C MET A 1 -17.99 -6.76 4.93
N TYR A 2 -17.21 -6.47 5.97
CA TYR A 2 -15.99 -5.65 5.81
C TYR A 2 -15.01 -6.39 4.92
N ARG A 3 -14.49 -5.69 3.91
CA ARG A 3 -13.51 -6.23 2.98
C ARG A 3 -12.12 -5.77 3.40
N LYS A 4 -11.14 -6.67 3.42
CA LYS A 4 -9.74 -6.32 3.67
C LYS A 4 -9.17 -5.66 2.43
N VAL A 5 -8.81 -4.39 2.54
CA VAL A 5 -8.31 -3.58 1.42
C VAL A 5 -6.93 -3.05 1.74
N ILE A 6 -5.98 -3.27 0.83
CA ILE A 6 -4.63 -2.75 0.94
C ILE A 6 -4.32 -1.85 -0.26
N ALA A 7 -3.74 -0.68 -0.02
CA ALA A 7 -3.22 0.20 -1.05
C ALA A 7 -1.68 0.17 -1.04
N LEU A 8 -1.09 0.11 -2.24
CA LEU A 8 0.35 0.15 -2.47
C LEU A 8 0.64 1.20 -3.56
N GLY A 9 1.74 1.94 -3.45
CA GLY A 9 2.22 2.86 -4.48
C GLY A 9 3.62 2.47 -4.95
N ALA A 10 3.84 2.38 -6.26
CA ALA A 10 5.16 2.05 -6.80
C ALA A 10 5.35 2.48 -8.26
N ASP A 11 6.62 2.67 -8.61
CA ASP A 11 7.09 2.68 -10.00
C ASP A 11 7.77 1.35 -10.36
N ILE A 12 8.23 1.23 -11.60
CA ILE A 12 8.83 0.00 -12.14
C ILE A 12 10.05 -0.50 -11.36
N HIS A 13 10.83 0.37 -10.71
CA HIS A 13 12.02 -0.01 -9.95
C HIS A 13 11.68 -0.72 -8.64
N TYR A 14 10.42 -0.60 -8.20
CA TYR A 14 9.90 -1.21 -6.97
C TYR A 14 8.97 -2.39 -7.23
N LEU A 15 8.80 -2.82 -8.48
CA LEU A 15 7.88 -3.91 -8.85
C LEU A 15 8.13 -5.22 -8.06
N ASP A 16 9.39 -5.63 -7.91
CA ASP A 16 9.77 -6.81 -7.15
C ASP A 16 9.50 -6.66 -5.63
N LYS A 17 9.57 -5.43 -5.11
CA LYS A 17 9.27 -5.13 -3.70
C LYS A 17 7.76 -5.14 -3.45
N VAL A 18 6.97 -4.54 -4.34
CA VAL A 18 5.50 -4.66 -4.33
C VAL A 18 5.06 -6.12 -4.40
N GLU A 19 5.63 -6.91 -5.32
CA GLU A 19 5.33 -8.34 -5.41
C GLU A 19 5.67 -9.07 -4.10
N THR A 20 6.78 -8.69 -3.45
CA THR A 20 7.20 -9.24 -2.17
C THR A 20 6.20 -8.91 -1.05
N VAL A 21 5.74 -7.66 -0.95
CA VAL A 21 4.73 -7.25 0.04
C VAL A 21 3.44 -8.04 -0.17
N ILE A 22 2.93 -8.10 -1.40
CA ILE A 22 1.70 -8.85 -1.73
C ILE A 22 1.83 -10.32 -1.33
N LYS A 23 2.99 -10.95 -1.60
CA LYS A 23 3.25 -12.33 -1.20
C LYS A 23 3.26 -12.48 0.33
N SER A 24 3.99 -11.62 1.04
CA SER A 24 4.09 -11.68 2.51
C SER A 24 2.72 -11.53 3.17
N VAL A 25 1.88 -10.60 2.69
CA VAL A 25 0.49 -10.48 3.11
C VAL A 25 -0.28 -11.76 2.82
N SER A 26 -0.19 -12.26 1.59
CA SER A 26 -0.98 -13.41 1.10
C SER A 26 -0.64 -14.73 1.79
N VAL A 27 0.53 -14.85 2.42
CA VAL A 27 0.89 -16.03 3.23
C VAL A 27 0.04 -16.14 4.51
N HIS A 28 -0.41 -15.00 5.06
CA HIS A 28 -1.14 -14.95 6.33
C HIS A 28 -2.57 -14.41 6.20
N ASN A 29 -2.91 -13.79 5.07
CA ASN A 29 -4.16 -13.06 4.86
C ASN A 29 -4.75 -13.37 3.48
N HIS A 30 -5.91 -14.02 3.48
CA HIS A 30 -6.69 -14.31 2.26
C HIS A 30 -7.82 -13.31 2.09
N GLU A 31 -8.48 -13.34 0.92
CA GLU A 31 -9.63 -12.48 0.61
C GLU A 31 -9.32 -10.97 0.71
N VAL A 32 -8.08 -10.60 0.36
CA VAL A 32 -7.59 -9.22 0.38
C VAL A 32 -7.71 -8.61 -1.01
N LYS A 33 -8.21 -7.38 -1.08
CA LYS A 33 -8.22 -6.57 -2.31
C LYS A 33 -7.05 -5.60 -2.28
N PHE A 34 -6.13 -5.75 -3.22
CA PHE A 34 -4.98 -4.88 -3.39
C PHE A 34 -5.27 -3.83 -4.45
N TYR A 35 -5.12 -2.55 -4.12
CA TYR A 35 -5.02 -1.46 -5.08
C TYR A 35 -3.54 -1.10 -5.26
N VAL A 36 -3.03 -1.16 -6.48
CA VAL A 36 -1.64 -0.78 -6.78
C VAL A 36 -1.64 0.44 -7.67
N PHE A 37 -1.27 1.57 -7.07
CA PHE A 37 -1.12 2.86 -7.73
C PHE A 37 0.23 2.92 -8.42
N ASN A 38 0.20 3.23 -9.72
CA ASN A 38 1.40 3.31 -10.56
C ASN A 38 1.11 4.14 -11.81
N ASP A 39 2.14 4.48 -12.55
CA ASP A 39 2.04 5.05 -13.90
C ASP A 39 2.74 4.20 -14.97
N ASP A 40 3.67 3.32 -14.57
CA ASP A 40 4.57 2.59 -15.48
C ASP A 40 4.61 1.06 -15.29
N LEU A 41 3.82 0.48 -14.37
CA LEU A 41 3.86 -0.98 -14.16
C LEU A 41 3.21 -1.76 -15.32
N PRO A 42 3.74 -2.94 -15.70
CA PRO A 42 3.26 -3.69 -16.86
C PRO A 42 1.88 -4.31 -16.62
N SER A 43 0.99 -4.21 -17.59
CA SER A 43 -0.38 -4.78 -17.48
C SER A 43 -0.37 -6.31 -17.45
N GLU A 44 0.63 -6.93 -18.08
CA GLU A 44 0.86 -8.38 -18.09
C GLU A 44 1.18 -8.91 -16.69
N TRP A 45 1.93 -8.13 -15.89
CA TRP A 45 2.19 -8.48 -14.50
C TRP A 45 0.90 -8.48 -13.68
N PHE A 46 0.04 -7.47 -13.85
CA PHE A 46 -1.28 -7.44 -13.22
C PHE A 46 -2.17 -8.61 -13.63
N LEU A 47 -2.15 -9.00 -14.90
CA LEU A 47 -2.90 -10.17 -15.39
C LEU A 47 -2.42 -11.46 -14.71
N LEU A 48 -1.10 -11.65 -14.60
CA LEU A 48 -0.50 -12.78 -13.92
C LEU A 48 -0.86 -12.80 -12.42
N MET A 49 -0.71 -11.67 -11.74
CA MET A 49 -1.02 -11.54 -10.31
C MET A 49 -2.49 -11.77 -10.01
N ARG A 50 -3.40 -11.26 -10.85
CA ARG A 50 -4.84 -11.51 -10.72
C ARG A 50 -5.17 -13.00 -10.75
N ASN A 51 -4.55 -13.76 -11.66
CA ASN A 51 -4.77 -15.21 -11.75
C ASN A 51 -4.26 -15.93 -10.49
N ARG A 52 -3.11 -15.52 -9.95
CA ARG A 52 -2.53 -16.10 -8.72
C ARG A 52 -3.36 -15.79 -7.48
N LEU A 53 -3.76 -14.52 -7.30
CA LEU A 53 -4.49 -14.06 -6.12
C LEU A 53 -5.93 -14.61 -6.05
N LYS A 54 -6.57 -14.81 -7.21
CA LYS A 54 -7.93 -15.37 -7.29
C LYS A 54 -8.05 -16.73 -6.59
N VAL A 55 -6.98 -17.53 -6.56
CA VAL A 55 -6.96 -18.86 -5.92
C VAL A 55 -7.23 -18.79 -4.40
N ILE A 56 -6.84 -17.69 -3.76
CA ILE A 56 -7.04 -17.44 -2.32
C ILE A 56 -8.16 -16.41 -2.05
N GLY A 57 -9.03 -16.16 -3.04
CA GLY A 57 -10.10 -15.18 -2.94
C GLY A 57 -9.64 -13.72 -2.94
N SER A 58 -8.35 -13.47 -3.14
CA SER A 58 -7.78 -12.12 -3.19
C SER A 58 -7.89 -11.51 -4.60
N GLU A 59 -7.87 -10.18 -4.67
CA GLU A 59 -8.00 -9.40 -5.90
C GLU A 59 -6.89 -8.37 -6.02
N ILE A 60 -6.55 -7.99 -7.25
CA ILE A 60 -5.63 -6.88 -7.52
C ILE A 60 -6.22 -5.94 -8.57
N ILE A 61 -6.23 -4.65 -8.25
CA ILE A 61 -6.70 -3.55 -9.06
C ILE A 61 -5.48 -2.73 -9.50
N ASN A 62 -5.34 -2.56 -10.81
CA ASN A 62 -4.35 -1.67 -11.40
C ASN A 62 -4.91 -0.24 -11.40
N VAL A 63 -4.41 0.62 -10.52
CA VAL A 63 -4.80 2.04 -10.47
C VAL A 63 -3.74 2.84 -11.23
N LYS A 64 -3.98 3.03 -12.53
CA LYS A 64 -3.02 3.68 -13.42
C LYS A 64 -3.20 5.20 -13.44
N LYS A 65 -2.23 5.94 -12.90
CA LYS A 65 -2.20 7.41 -12.84
C LYS A 65 -1.20 7.97 -13.86
N ALA A 66 -1.53 7.89 -15.15
CA ALA A 66 -0.61 8.33 -16.20
C ALA A 66 -0.45 9.86 -16.30
N ASP A 67 -1.46 10.62 -15.86
CA ASP A 67 -1.46 12.08 -15.88
C ASP A 67 -1.37 12.62 -14.44
N HIS A 68 -0.17 12.99 -14.02
CA HIS A 68 0.09 13.56 -12.71
C HIS A 68 1.37 14.42 -12.70
N ASN A 69 1.49 15.29 -11.70
CA ASN A 69 2.67 16.13 -11.47
C ASN A 69 3.54 15.67 -10.28
N LEU A 70 3.38 14.42 -9.80
CA LEU A 70 4.10 13.92 -8.61
C LEU A 70 5.63 14.02 -8.74
N ARG A 71 6.17 13.95 -9.96
CA ARG A 71 7.62 14.09 -10.23
C ARG A 71 8.17 15.48 -9.93
N ASP A 72 7.31 16.49 -9.87
CA ASP A 72 7.68 17.87 -9.55
C ASP A 72 7.72 18.13 -8.04
N PHE A 73 7.31 17.15 -7.22
CA PHE A 73 7.24 17.31 -5.78
C PHE A 73 8.63 17.17 -5.15
N HIS A 74 8.84 17.86 -4.03
CA HIS A 74 10.09 17.80 -3.31
C HIS A 74 10.26 16.44 -2.61
N LEU A 75 11.33 15.73 -2.95
CA LEU A 75 11.75 14.51 -2.27
C LEU A 75 12.82 14.84 -1.22
N PRO A 76 12.71 14.33 0.01
CA PRO A 76 13.68 14.64 1.06
C PRO A 76 15.06 14.00 0.80
N ASN A 77 15.13 12.94 -0.02
CA ASN A 77 16.39 12.37 -0.50
C ASN A 77 16.21 11.69 -1.87
N ALA A 78 17.33 11.46 -2.58
CA ALA A 78 17.35 10.90 -3.93
C ALA A 78 17.09 9.37 -4.01
N ILE A 79 16.98 8.69 -2.85
CA ILE A 79 16.69 7.25 -2.79
C ILE A 79 15.18 7.01 -2.88
N LEU A 80 14.37 7.98 -2.47
CA LEU A 80 12.91 7.88 -2.54
C LEU A 80 12.42 8.15 -3.96
N SER A 81 11.48 7.31 -4.41
CA SER A 81 10.73 7.57 -5.63
C SER A 81 9.57 8.53 -5.37
N TYR A 82 9.26 9.35 -6.38
CA TYR A 82 8.01 10.14 -6.45
C TYR A 82 6.75 9.27 -6.25
N ALA A 83 6.86 7.96 -6.52
CA ALA A 83 5.79 6.99 -6.30
C ALA A 83 5.27 6.98 -4.84
N THR A 84 6.06 7.44 -3.87
CA THR A 84 5.59 7.64 -2.49
C THR A 84 4.35 8.54 -2.43
N PHE A 85 4.21 9.50 -3.34
CA PHE A 85 3.09 10.43 -3.36
C PHE A 85 1.82 9.86 -4.01
N PHE A 86 1.86 8.66 -4.60
CA PHE A 86 0.65 8.01 -5.11
C PHE A 86 -0.41 7.80 -4.03
N ARG A 87 0.00 7.72 -2.75
CA ARG A 87 -0.90 7.63 -1.60
C ARG A 87 -1.92 8.77 -1.53
N TYR A 88 -1.63 9.94 -2.11
CA TYR A 88 -2.57 11.07 -2.12
C TYR A 88 -3.80 10.81 -2.97
N PHE A 89 -3.75 9.88 -3.93
CA PHE A 89 -4.90 9.49 -4.75
C PHE A 89 -5.78 8.41 -4.09
N ILE A 90 -5.43 7.92 -2.90
CA ILE A 90 -6.17 6.81 -2.25
C ILE A 90 -7.64 7.19 -2.04
N ALA A 91 -7.92 8.39 -1.53
CA ALA A 91 -9.28 8.83 -1.25
C ALA A 91 -10.14 9.01 -2.50
N ASP A 92 -9.53 9.20 -3.68
CA ASP A 92 -10.23 9.38 -4.95
C ASP A 92 -10.55 8.05 -5.65
N GLU A 93 -9.74 7.01 -5.39
CA GLU A 93 -9.74 5.77 -6.19
C GLU A 93 -10.22 4.54 -5.39
N VAL A 94 -10.07 4.54 -4.07
CA VAL A 94 -10.52 3.43 -3.21
C VAL A 94 -12.00 3.61 -2.88
N LEU A 95 -12.80 2.58 -3.19
CA LEU A 95 -14.25 2.62 -3.02
C LEU A 95 -14.72 2.14 -1.64
N GLU A 96 -13.85 1.49 -0.89
CA GLU A 96 -14.14 0.97 0.44
C GLU A 96 -13.90 2.01 1.53
N ASP A 97 -14.72 1.98 2.58
CA ASP A 97 -14.68 2.95 3.69
C ASP A 97 -13.36 2.96 4.48
N ARG A 98 -12.55 1.90 4.35
CA ARG A 98 -11.29 1.71 5.06
C ARG A 98 -10.27 1.00 4.18
N VAL A 99 -9.02 1.45 4.26
CA VAL A 99 -7.90 0.90 3.51
C VAL A 99 -6.61 0.96 4.32
N LEU A 100 -5.88 -0.14 4.34
CA LEU A 100 -4.54 -0.18 4.90
C LEU A 100 -3.52 0.17 3.80
N TYR A 101 -2.91 1.34 3.88
CA TYR A 101 -1.76 1.69 3.04
C TYR A 101 -0.48 1.04 3.58
N LEU A 102 0.33 0.48 2.69
CA LEU A 102 1.66 -0.05 3.00
C LEU A 102 2.69 0.49 1.99
N ASP A 103 3.86 0.89 2.48
CA ASP A 103 5.03 1.11 1.62
C ASP A 103 5.55 -0.22 1.05
N SER A 104 6.24 -0.13 -0.09
CA SER A 104 6.70 -1.31 -0.83
C SER A 104 7.86 -2.06 -0.16
N ASP A 105 8.49 -1.49 0.86
CA ASP A 105 9.62 -2.06 1.62
C ASP A 105 9.20 -2.72 2.95
N ILE A 106 7.93 -3.11 3.06
CA ILE A 106 7.37 -3.81 4.23
C ILE A 106 7.29 -5.33 4.00
N ILE A 107 7.54 -6.09 5.06
CA ILE A 107 7.21 -7.53 5.14
C ILE A 107 6.14 -7.75 6.20
N VAL A 108 5.01 -8.34 5.79
CA VAL A 108 3.96 -8.77 6.71
C VAL A 108 4.22 -10.21 7.13
N ASN A 109 4.36 -10.44 8.44
CA ASN A 109 4.71 -11.75 9.01
C ASN A 109 3.60 -12.37 9.87
N ALA A 110 2.40 -11.77 9.86
CA ALA A 110 1.28 -12.20 10.68
C ALA A 110 -0.07 -11.88 10.02
N ASN A 111 -1.14 -12.42 10.61
CA ASN A 111 -2.51 -12.05 10.26
C ASN A 111 -2.79 -10.59 10.68
N LEU A 112 -3.51 -9.85 9.84
CA LEU A 112 -3.79 -8.41 9.97
C LEU A 112 -5.24 -8.11 10.40
N ASP A 113 -6.04 -9.13 10.73
CA ASP A 113 -7.48 -8.95 11.01
C ASP A 113 -7.69 -7.95 12.16
N GLU A 114 -6.92 -8.04 13.25
CA GLU A 114 -6.99 -7.08 14.37
C GLU A 114 -6.76 -5.63 13.92
N LEU A 115 -5.81 -5.41 12.99
CA LEU A 115 -5.55 -4.09 12.44
C LEU A 115 -6.73 -3.62 11.58
N PHE A 116 -7.26 -4.47 10.70
CA PHE A 116 -8.41 -4.11 9.87
C PHE A 116 -9.67 -3.75 10.69
N PHE A 117 -9.83 -4.33 11.88
CA PHE A 117 -10.95 -4.08 12.78
C PHE A 117 -10.68 -3.05 13.88
N LEU A 118 -9.51 -2.41 13.87
CA LEU A 118 -9.17 -1.38 14.84
C LEU A 118 -10.23 -0.25 14.84
N ASP A 119 -10.71 0.12 16.02
CA ASP A 119 -11.56 1.30 16.16
C ASP A 119 -10.70 2.56 16.08
N LEU A 120 -10.91 3.37 15.03
CA LEU A 120 -10.19 4.62 14.83
C LEU A 120 -10.69 5.75 15.75
N GLN A 121 -11.76 5.54 16.53
CA GLN A 121 -12.28 6.51 17.50
C GLN A 121 -12.58 7.90 16.90
N GLY A 122 -12.97 7.92 15.62
CA GLY A 122 -13.25 9.14 14.86
C GLY A 122 -12.03 9.85 14.27
N TYR A 123 -10.81 9.33 14.44
CA TYR A 123 -9.62 9.82 13.74
C TYR A 123 -9.63 9.38 12.27
N ALA A 124 -9.01 10.20 11.41
CA ALA A 124 -8.95 9.94 9.98
C ALA A 124 -7.97 8.80 9.62
N ILE A 125 -6.90 8.62 10.41
CA ILE A 125 -5.86 7.62 10.20
C ILE A 125 -5.37 7.05 11.53
N ALA A 126 -4.89 5.80 11.53
CA ALA A 126 -4.00 5.25 12.54
C ALA A 126 -2.62 4.95 11.94
N ALA A 127 -1.56 5.25 12.72
CA ALA A 127 -0.17 5.07 12.31
C ALA A 127 0.71 4.74 13.53
N VAL A 128 1.93 4.26 13.28
CA VAL A 128 2.90 3.96 14.34
C VAL A 128 3.85 5.14 14.52
N GLN A 129 4.23 5.44 15.76
CA GLN A 129 5.23 6.45 16.08
C GLN A 129 6.57 6.14 15.39
N ASP A 130 7.20 7.17 14.84
CA ASP A 130 8.47 7.00 14.13
C ASP A 130 9.65 6.90 15.11
N PHE A 131 10.73 6.26 14.67
CA PHE A 131 11.93 6.03 15.47
C PHE A 131 13.19 6.23 14.62
N ASP A 132 14.15 6.99 15.12
CA ASP A 132 15.43 7.23 14.47
C ASP A 132 16.63 6.96 15.39
N GLN A 133 17.80 7.48 15.00
CA GLN A 133 19.06 7.27 15.72
C GLN A 133 19.06 7.94 17.11
N ASP A 134 18.25 8.99 17.29
CA ASP A 134 18.13 9.79 18.50
C ASP A 134 16.95 9.34 19.39
N GLY A 135 16.07 8.48 18.86
CA GLY A 135 15.05 7.75 19.62
C GLY A 135 13.64 7.89 19.03
N TRP A 136 12.63 7.86 19.90
CA TRP A 136 11.23 8.01 19.50
C TRP A 136 10.92 9.47 19.12
N LEU A 137 10.37 9.66 17.92
CA LEU A 137 10.01 10.97 17.39
C LEU A 137 8.60 11.38 17.80
N THR A 138 8.27 12.68 17.75
CA THR A 138 6.89 13.16 17.95
C THR A 138 6.01 12.98 16.71
N THR A 139 6.57 12.44 15.64
CA THR A 139 5.91 12.17 14.36
C THR A 139 5.57 10.69 14.23
N PHE A 140 4.75 10.35 13.23
CA PHE A 140 4.45 8.98 12.86
C PHE A 140 5.18 8.60 11.59
N ASN A 141 5.47 7.30 11.45
CA ASN A 141 6.03 6.74 10.23
C ASN A 141 4.91 6.61 9.19
N SER A 142 5.14 7.12 7.98
CA SER A 142 4.13 7.08 6.92
C SER A 142 4.06 5.72 6.18
N GLY A 143 4.91 4.76 6.50
CA GLY A 143 4.99 3.49 5.77
C GLY A 143 3.80 2.57 5.98
N MET A 144 3.05 2.73 7.08
CA MET A 144 1.81 2.00 7.32
C MET A 144 0.77 2.95 7.88
N LEU A 145 -0.36 3.08 7.17
CA LEU A 145 -1.47 3.95 7.53
C LEU A 145 -2.77 3.17 7.38
N LEU A 146 -3.60 3.13 8.42
CA LEU A 146 -4.96 2.56 8.38
C LEU A 146 -6.02 3.67 8.36
#